data_AF-A0A7R7AIP3-F1
#
_entry.id   AF-A0A7R7AIP3-F1
#
_cell.length_a   1.000
_cell.length_b   1.000
_cell.length_c   1.000
_cell.angle_alpha   90.00
_cell.angle_beta   90.00
_cell.angle_gamma   90.00
#
_symmetry.space_group_name_H-M   'P 1'
#
loop_
_entity.id
_entity.type
_entity.pdbx_description
1 polymer ?
#
loop_
_entity_poly.entity_id
_entity_poly.type
_entity_poly.pdbx_seq_one_letter_code
_entity_poly.pdbx_strand_id
1 'polypeptide(L)'
;MDGRRGRIATEGEVRAFLEEDLGVWRFPHRDRPLIIDPCRVKDYTQHFSVDLAGRLDARSKAGATTIETFDLDRDPLVTARNQAYEQYLSVLFSELDRRTAPSVLDFSRLEFGGTWYLLLRRLLDEASKPLGRPIASTRRTMGKQFIDVWRTDIGRSALTEAVDLIREPAKRKSIKARIAKRGADRLIDISLDCFKSLERIEVTVPEPIAENRQSGRPAEAAALLILGENAAGKSSLLEAVALALCGEDVRENLRKPAKDFLLDPTMMGAPNAPPPRQGWVRLRFSEGRELTLGIGQEFTEQNDHNMLPPVFAYGAFRHYGLGRKRTPRLGHVGSLFRSDVILPNPEAWLLGLNDVRFAMVVRAIREIFSIEGEFDILERDTRNDRCLLVTRVGDDAASEPIRTPLAVASSGYRSVLAMVCDILEGSMGRSDRNLQPLDELRAVILIDEIEAHLHPRWKMQIMASLRRVLPRSVIIATSHDPLCLRGMHSGEVIVFRRTLNEGDSLGMPMVTEAWDDLPDVENLTVEQLLTSDLFAMFSTDSPAAERRFAELAALLSRQTARDQMSVDELRALDALEAEVADAIPLGTSQAQRLVLTAVADFLSERRTATEAQLRELEAEARQRIVAALEAF
;
A
#
# COMPACT_ATOMS: atom_id res chain seq x y z
N MET A 1 -32.95 1.90 -34.88
CA MET A 1 -32.56 2.68 -33.68
C MET A 1 -31.47 1.88 -33.02
N ASP A 2 -30.28 2.14 -33.53
CA ASP A 2 -29.17 1.21 -33.58
C ASP A 2 -28.30 1.44 -32.36
N GLY A 3 -27.44 0.49 -31.98
CA GLY A 3 -26.41 0.66 -30.94
C GLY A 3 -25.38 1.75 -31.28
N ARG A 4 -25.85 2.98 -31.50
CA ARG A 4 -25.08 4.18 -31.74
C ARG A 4 -24.45 4.49 -30.42
N ARG A 5 -23.20 4.11 -30.39
CA ARG A 5 -22.29 4.30 -29.30
C ARG A 5 -22.32 5.88 -28.92
N GLY A 6 -21.93 6.36 -27.72
CA GLY A 6 -21.75 7.79 -27.33
C GLY A 6 -21.05 8.78 -28.31
N ARG A 7 -21.20 10.08 -28.04
CA ARG A 7 -20.83 11.21 -28.92
C ARG A 7 -19.31 11.43 -29.04
N ILE A 8 -18.87 12.09 -30.12
CA ILE A 8 -17.49 12.63 -30.24
C ILE A 8 -17.36 13.81 -29.28
N ALA A 9 -16.21 13.92 -28.59
CA ALA A 9 -15.96 15.03 -27.67
C ALA A 9 -15.74 16.35 -28.43
N THR A 10 -16.18 17.43 -27.81
CA THR A 10 -16.12 18.79 -28.32
C THR A 10 -14.76 19.44 -28.04
N GLU A 11 -14.43 20.51 -28.77
CA GLU A 11 -13.15 21.19 -28.66
C GLU A 11 -12.87 21.75 -27.25
N GLY A 12 -13.91 22.19 -26.53
CA GLY A 12 -13.81 22.61 -25.12
C GLY A 12 -13.54 21.46 -24.15
N GLU A 13 -14.03 20.25 -24.43
CA GLU A 13 -13.77 19.05 -23.62
C GLU A 13 -12.33 18.55 -23.79
N VAL A 14 -11.79 18.67 -25.02
CA VAL A 14 -10.38 18.37 -25.30
C VAL A 14 -9.47 19.38 -24.60
N ARG A 15 -9.83 20.67 -24.58
CA ARG A 15 -9.02 21.72 -23.95
C ARG A 15 -9.05 21.62 -22.42
N ALA A 16 -10.20 21.29 -21.82
CA ALA A 16 -10.31 20.99 -20.39
C ALA A 16 -9.46 19.77 -19.97
N PHE A 17 -9.42 18.70 -20.77
CA PHE A 17 -8.53 17.55 -20.53
C PHE A 17 -7.04 17.93 -20.56
N LEU A 18 -6.66 18.88 -21.41
CA LEU A 18 -5.28 19.36 -21.56
C LEU A 18 -4.84 20.31 -20.43
N GLU A 19 -5.77 21.07 -19.84
CA GLU A 19 -5.49 21.97 -18.69
C GLU A 19 -5.57 21.23 -17.33
N GLU A 20 -6.38 20.18 -17.24
CA GLU A 20 -6.60 19.40 -16.01
C GLU A 20 -5.45 18.43 -15.67
N ASP A 21 -4.59 18.07 -16.65
CA ASP A 21 -3.44 17.16 -16.52
C ASP A 21 -3.74 15.76 -15.93
N LEU A 22 -4.99 15.32 -15.88
CA LEU A 22 -5.42 14.17 -15.04
C LEU A 22 -5.16 12.76 -15.62
N GLY A 23 -4.59 12.63 -16.82
CA GLY A 23 -4.19 11.34 -17.42
C GLY A 23 -5.34 10.36 -17.73
N VAL A 24 -6.59 10.76 -17.52
CA VAL A 24 -7.80 9.95 -17.74
C VAL A 24 -8.85 10.80 -18.45
N TRP A 25 -9.42 10.24 -19.51
CA TRP A 25 -10.46 10.89 -20.31
C TRP A 25 -11.81 10.90 -19.56
N ARG A 26 -12.29 12.08 -19.15
CA ARG A 26 -13.49 12.25 -18.29
C ARG A 26 -14.81 12.36 -19.06
N PHE A 27 -14.76 12.48 -20.39
CA PHE A 27 -15.96 12.71 -21.20
C PHE A 27 -16.56 11.38 -21.71
N PRO A 28 -17.89 11.19 -21.64
CA PRO A 28 -18.51 9.88 -21.84
C PRO A 28 -18.20 9.27 -23.21
N HIS A 29 -17.54 8.10 -23.22
CA HIS A 29 -17.22 7.33 -24.42
C HIS A 29 -17.81 5.91 -24.33
N ARG A 30 -18.82 5.67 -25.17
CA ARG A 30 -19.24 4.38 -25.77
C ARG A 30 -19.14 3.11 -24.88
N ASP A 31 -19.98 3.07 -23.84
CA ASP A 31 -20.19 1.94 -22.93
C ASP A 31 -20.63 0.63 -23.61
N ARG A 32 -20.17 -0.49 -23.05
CA ARG A 32 -20.75 -1.81 -23.26
C ARG A 32 -21.51 -2.21 -21.99
N PRO A 33 -22.79 -2.61 -22.08
CA PRO A 33 -23.53 -3.02 -20.90
C PRO A 33 -22.84 -4.23 -20.25
N LEU A 34 -22.39 -4.05 -19.00
CA LEU A 34 -21.75 -5.09 -18.19
C LEU A 34 -22.78 -6.07 -17.60
N ILE A 35 -24.02 -5.60 -17.45
CA ILE A 35 -25.17 -6.31 -16.91
C ILE A 35 -26.20 -6.49 -18.04
N ILE A 36 -26.97 -7.56 -17.99
CA ILE A 36 -28.03 -7.83 -18.96
C ILE A 36 -29.21 -6.91 -18.68
N ASP A 37 -29.56 -6.08 -19.68
CA ASP A 37 -30.76 -5.25 -19.64
C ASP A 37 -31.99 -6.10 -20.07
N PRO A 38 -32.93 -6.38 -19.16
CA PRO A 38 -34.08 -7.23 -19.45
C PRO A 38 -35.08 -6.61 -20.43
N CYS A 39 -35.05 -5.29 -20.62
CA CYS A 39 -35.90 -4.60 -21.58
C CYS A 39 -35.34 -4.67 -23.01
N ARG A 40 -34.04 -4.98 -23.17
CA ARG A 40 -33.36 -5.06 -24.47
C ARG A 40 -33.07 -6.49 -24.90
N VAL A 41 -32.66 -7.34 -23.97
CA VAL A 41 -32.29 -8.73 -24.26
C VAL A 41 -33.55 -9.58 -24.30
N LYS A 42 -33.87 -10.08 -25.50
CA LYS A 42 -35.03 -10.98 -25.72
C LYS A 42 -34.67 -12.46 -25.61
N ASP A 43 -33.38 -12.81 -25.73
CA ASP A 43 -32.89 -14.19 -25.67
C ASP A 43 -31.88 -14.39 -24.55
N TYR A 44 -32.36 -14.95 -23.44
CA TYR A 44 -31.55 -15.22 -22.25
C TYR A 44 -30.73 -16.52 -22.35
N THR A 45 -30.98 -17.37 -23.34
CA THR A 45 -30.31 -18.69 -23.46
C THR A 45 -28.82 -18.59 -23.81
N GLN A 46 -28.41 -17.44 -24.35
CA GLN A 46 -27.02 -17.09 -24.63
C GLN A 46 -26.27 -16.67 -23.37
N HIS A 47 -27.00 -16.32 -22.31
CA HIS A 47 -26.45 -15.71 -21.12
C HIS A 47 -26.52 -16.61 -19.89
N PHE A 48 -27.57 -17.41 -19.75
CA PHE A 48 -27.83 -18.27 -18.59
C PHE A 48 -28.08 -19.72 -19.01
N SER A 49 -27.64 -20.65 -18.17
CA SER A 49 -28.10 -22.04 -18.10
C SER A 49 -28.76 -22.25 -16.74
N VAL A 50 -29.76 -23.10 -16.66
CA VAL A 50 -30.43 -23.44 -15.38
C VAL A 50 -30.22 -24.94 -15.13
N ASP A 51 -29.95 -25.31 -13.89
CA ASP A 51 -29.96 -26.71 -13.43
C ASP A 51 -31.25 -27.04 -12.67
N LEU A 52 -31.52 -28.34 -12.48
CA LEU A 52 -32.69 -28.76 -11.73
C LEU A 52 -32.58 -28.41 -10.22
N ALA A 53 -31.35 -28.20 -9.73
CA ALA A 53 -31.09 -27.82 -8.35
C ALA A 53 -31.49 -26.37 -8.02
N GLY A 54 -31.81 -25.54 -9.03
CA GLY A 54 -32.27 -24.15 -8.86
C GLY A 54 -31.20 -23.08 -9.15
N ARG A 55 -29.98 -23.47 -9.52
CA ARG A 55 -28.85 -22.56 -9.79
C ARG A 55 -28.78 -22.10 -11.25
N LEU A 56 -28.22 -20.91 -11.43
CA LEU A 56 -27.99 -20.27 -12.72
C LEU A 56 -26.50 -20.31 -13.10
N ASP A 57 -26.15 -21.08 -14.12
CA ASP A 57 -24.79 -21.05 -14.67
C ASP A 57 -24.66 -19.92 -15.71
N ALA A 58 -23.59 -19.13 -15.57
CA ALA A 58 -23.27 -18.09 -16.54
C ALA A 58 -22.69 -18.66 -17.85
N ARG A 59 -23.33 -18.34 -18.98
CA ARG A 59 -22.83 -18.64 -20.34
C ARG A 59 -22.13 -17.46 -21.00
N SER A 60 -22.20 -16.28 -20.41
CA SER A 60 -21.59 -15.04 -20.91
C SER A 60 -21.03 -14.21 -19.77
N LYS A 61 -20.08 -13.29 -20.05
CA LYS A 61 -19.55 -12.35 -19.07
C LYS A 61 -20.66 -11.48 -18.45
N ALA A 62 -21.59 -10.98 -19.28
CA ALA A 62 -22.71 -10.18 -18.79
C ALA A 62 -23.66 -10.99 -17.89
N GLY A 63 -23.87 -12.27 -18.20
CA GLY A 63 -24.63 -13.19 -17.35
C GLY A 63 -23.95 -13.44 -16.01
N ALA A 64 -22.64 -13.68 -16.02
CA ALA A 64 -21.84 -13.88 -14.81
C ALA A 64 -21.93 -12.66 -13.88
N THR A 65 -21.71 -11.46 -14.44
CA THR A 65 -21.84 -10.21 -13.71
C THR A 65 -23.28 -9.97 -13.22
N THR A 66 -24.30 -10.36 -13.98
CA THR A 66 -25.71 -10.21 -13.57
C THR A 66 -26.06 -11.13 -12.40
N ILE A 67 -25.61 -12.40 -12.42
CA ILE A 67 -25.81 -13.35 -11.31
C ILE A 67 -25.14 -12.83 -10.04
N GLU A 68 -23.90 -12.36 -10.14
CA GLU A 68 -23.13 -11.82 -9.02
C GLU A 68 -23.73 -10.52 -8.47
N THR A 69 -24.06 -9.57 -9.34
CA THR A 69 -24.55 -8.23 -8.91
C THR A 69 -25.88 -8.32 -8.18
N PHE A 70 -26.77 -9.21 -8.62
CA PHE A 70 -28.10 -9.38 -8.03
C PHE A 70 -28.21 -10.59 -7.09
N ASP A 71 -27.09 -11.27 -6.83
CA ASP A 71 -27.00 -12.45 -5.97
C ASP A 71 -28.09 -13.50 -6.31
N LEU A 72 -28.19 -13.81 -7.62
CA LEU A 72 -29.29 -14.64 -8.16
C LEU A 72 -29.22 -16.10 -7.71
N ASP A 73 -28.13 -16.54 -7.11
CA ASP A 73 -27.94 -17.91 -6.61
C ASP A 73 -27.77 -18.00 -5.09
N ARG A 74 -28.29 -17.01 -4.35
CA ARG A 74 -28.40 -17.10 -2.89
C ARG A 74 -29.22 -18.31 -2.43
N ASP A 75 -28.81 -18.91 -1.33
CA ASP A 75 -29.36 -20.19 -0.85
C ASP A 75 -30.89 -20.24 -0.77
N PRO A 76 -31.60 -19.25 -0.19
CA PRO A 76 -33.06 -19.31 -0.09
C PRO A 76 -33.76 -19.32 -1.46
N LEU A 77 -33.18 -18.63 -2.45
CA LEU A 77 -33.76 -18.49 -3.79
C LEU A 77 -33.51 -19.76 -4.63
N VAL A 78 -32.35 -20.39 -4.46
CA VAL A 78 -32.03 -21.68 -5.09
C VAL A 78 -32.95 -22.76 -4.54
N THR A 79 -33.15 -22.83 -3.22
CA THR A 79 -34.07 -23.79 -2.60
C THR A 79 -35.51 -23.60 -3.07
N ALA A 80 -36.00 -22.35 -3.15
CA ALA A 80 -37.36 -22.07 -3.64
C ALA A 80 -37.55 -22.49 -5.10
N ARG A 81 -36.57 -22.21 -5.97
CA ARG A 81 -36.61 -22.64 -7.39
C ARG A 81 -36.61 -24.15 -7.53
N ASN A 82 -35.78 -24.85 -6.77
CA ASN A 82 -35.70 -26.31 -6.78
C ASN A 82 -37.07 -26.94 -6.50
N GLN A 83 -37.71 -26.50 -5.41
CA GLN A 83 -39.03 -26.98 -5.01
C GLN A 83 -40.08 -26.71 -6.10
N ALA A 84 -40.08 -25.52 -6.69
CA ALA A 84 -40.98 -25.18 -7.78
C ALA A 84 -40.73 -26.05 -9.04
N TYR A 85 -39.47 -26.31 -9.40
CA TYR A 85 -39.14 -27.12 -10.58
C TYR A 85 -39.54 -28.58 -10.45
N GLU A 86 -39.32 -29.20 -9.28
CA GLU A 86 -39.77 -30.59 -9.03
C GLU A 86 -41.30 -30.69 -9.09
N GLN A 87 -42.03 -29.71 -8.55
CA GLN A 87 -43.48 -29.62 -8.68
C GLN A 87 -43.90 -29.50 -10.15
N TYR A 88 -43.29 -28.58 -10.91
CA TYR A 88 -43.63 -28.38 -12.32
C TYR A 88 -43.29 -29.58 -13.21
N LEU A 89 -42.19 -30.30 -12.95
CA LEU A 89 -41.84 -31.54 -13.65
C LEU A 89 -42.89 -32.64 -13.40
N SER A 90 -43.34 -32.80 -12.16
CA SER A 90 -44.35 -33.81 -11.82
C SER A 90 -45.68 -33.56 -12.56
N VAL A 91 -46.11 -32.30 -12.65
CA VAL A 91 -47.30 -31.88 -13.38
C VAL A 91 -47.11 -32.06 -14.88
N LEU A 92 -45.95 -31.68 -15.43
CA LEU A 92 -45.62 -31.83 -16.85
C LEU A 92 -45.78 -33.28 -17.31
N PHE A 93 -45.14 -34.23 -16.62
CA PHE A 93 -45.20 -35.63 -17.01
C PHE A 93 -46.61 -36.22 -16.81
N SER A 94 -47.31 -35.87 -15.74
CA SER A 94 -48.70 -36.31 -15.52
C SER A 94 -49.65 -35.84 -16.62
N GLU A 95 -49.51 -34.61 -17.08
CA GLU A 95 -50.34 -34.05 -18.16
C GLU A 95 -49.96 -34.61 -19.53
N LEU A 96 -48.68 -34.91 -19.76
CA LEU A 96 -48.21 -35.60 -20.97
C LEU A 96 -48.76 -37.03 -21.06
N ASP A 97 -48.84 -37.75 -19.95
CA ASP A 97 -49.47 -39.07 -19.88
C ASP A 97 -50.97 -39.02 -20.17
N ARG A 98 -51.65 -37.98 -19.67
CA ARG A 98 -53.07 -37.73 -19.94
C ARG A 98 -53.35 -37.14 -21.33
N ARG A 99 -52.30 -36.87 -22.12
CA ARG A 99 -52.36 -36.22 -23.45
C ARG A 99 -53.09 -34.87 -23.45
N THR A 100 -53.06 -34.17 -22.31
CA THR A 100 -53.61 -32.83 -22.15
C THR A 100 -52.55 -31.78 -22.46
N ALA A 101 -52.97 -30.57 -22.85
CA ALA A 101 -52.02 -29.46 -23.04
C ALA A 101 -51.38 -29.09 -21.69
N PRO A 102 -50.05 -29.09 -21.55
CA PRO A 102 -49.45 -28.90 -20.24
C PRO A 102 -49.67 -27.49 -19.69
N SER A 103 -50.23 -27.38 -18.48
CA SER A 103 -50.54 -26.12 -17.80
C SER A 103 -49.27 -25.37 -17.36
N VAL A 104 -48.19 -26.11 -17.08
CA VAL A 104 -46.86 -25.60 -16.71
C VAL A 104 -46.06 -24.98 -17.86
N LEU A 105 -46.72 -24.69 -19.00
CA LEU A 105 -46.13 -23.97 -20.14
C LEU A 105 -46.58 -22.50 -20.21
N ASP A 106 -47.51 -22.06 -19.35
CA ASP A 106 -47.84 -20.64 -19.20
C ASP A 106 -46.82 -19.93 -18.29
N PHE A 107 -45.63 -19.71 -18.84
CA PHE A 107 -44.49 -19.09 -18.14
C PHE A 107 -44.78 -17.73 -17.51
N SER A 108 -45.84 -17.03 -17.94
CA SER A 108 -46.19 -15.71 -17.41
C SER A 108 -46.91 -15.77 -16.06
N ARG A 109 -47.56 -16.90 -15.76
CA ARG A 109 -48.35 -17.12 -14.54
C ARG A 109 -47.64 -17.96 -13.49
N LEU A 110 -46.51 -18.57 -13.85
CA LEU A 110 -45.73 -19.42 -12.97
C LEU A 110 -44.69 -18.62 -12.20
N GLU A 111 -44.55 -18.91 -10.90
CA GLU A 111 -43.40 -18.47 -10.14
C GLU A 111 -42.13 -19.10 -10.74
N PHE A 112 -41.11 -18.29 -11.00
CA PHE A 112 -39.90 -18.70 -11.74
C PHE A 112 -40.15 -19.18 -13.19
N GLY A 113 -41.27 -18.80 -13.82
CA GLY A 113 -41.61 -19.23 -15.18
C GLY A 113 -40.55 -18.92 -16.25
N GLY A 114 -39.77 -17.84 -16.06
CA GLY A 114 -38.67 -17.48 -16.96
C GLY A 114 -37.50 -18.47 -16.93
N THR A 115 -37.07 -18.89 -15.74
CA THR A 115 -35.99 -19.87 -15.57
C THR A 115 -36.48 -21.28 -15.83
N TRP A 116 -37.76 -21.57 -15.55
CA TRP A 116 -38.43 -22.80 -15.97
C TRP A 116 -38.43 -22.98 -17.50
N TYR A 117 -38.70 -21.90 -18.27
CA TYR A 117 -38.58 -21.93 -19.73
C TYR A 117 -37.15 -22.28 -20.20
N LEU A 118 -36.13 -21.73 -19.54
CA LEU A 118 -34.72 -22.05 -19.87
C LEU A 118 -34.37 -23.50 -19.54
N LEU A 119 -34.90 -24.03 -18.43
CA LEU A 119 -34.72 -25.42 -18.02
C LEU A 119 -35.40 -26.39 -19.01
N LEU A 120 -36.65 -26.14 -19.41
CA LEU A 120 -37.36 -26.95 -20.39
C LEU A 120 -36.68 -26.95 -21.77
N ARG A 121 -36.09 -25.82 -22.17
CA ARG A 121 -35.31 -25.76 -23.41
C ARG A 121 -34.05 -26.61 -23.31
N ARG A 122 -33.33 -26.58 -22.18
CA ARG A 122 -32.20 -27.47 -21.91
C ARG A 122 -32.62 -28.94 -21.92
N LEU A 123 -33.76 -29.27 -21.31
CA LEU A 123 -34.32 -30.63 -21.29
C LEU A 123 -34.60 -31.15 -22.71
N LEU A 124 -35.25 -30.35 -23.57
CA LEU A 124 -35.49 -30.73 -24.97
C LEU A 124 -34.19 -30.84 -25.78
N ASP A 125 -33.23 -29.94 -25.57
CA ASP A 125 -31.93 -30.00 -26.23
C ASP A 125 -31.18 -31.28 -25.85
N GLU A 126 -31.18 -31.69 -24.58
CA GLU A 126 -30.58 -32.95 -24.12
C GLU A 126 -31.34 -34.18 -24.66
N ALA A 127 -32.66 -34.20 -24.58
CA ALA A 127 -33.50 -35.28 -25.11
C ALA A 127 -33.42 -35.40 -26.65
N SER A 128 -32.99 -34.35 -27.35
CA SER A 128 -32.79 -34.37 -28.80
C SER A 128 -31.54 -35.15 -29.24
N LYS A 129 -30.53 -35.28 -28.36
CA LYS A 129 -29.25 -35.93 -28.70
C LYS A 129 -29.41 -37.44 -29.00
N PRO A 130 -30.13 -38.23 -28.18
CA PRO A 130 -30.40 -39.64 -28.50
C PRO A 130 -31.29 -39.82 -29.74
N LEU A 131 -32.13 -38.83 -30.05
CA LEU A 131 -33.06 -38.85 -31.18
C LEU A 131 -32.42 -38.47 -32.53
N GLY A 132 -31.17 -38.00 -32.55
CA GLY A 132 -30.43 -37.65 -33.77
C GLY A 132 -31.02 -36.48 -34.58
N ARG A 133 -31.97 -35.72 -34.03
CA ARG A 133 -32.65 -34.60 -34.70
C ARG A 133 -32.63 -33.35 -33.82
N PRO A 134 -32.24 -32.16 -34.33
CA PRO A 134 -32.31 -30.92 -33.56
C PRO A 134 -33.77 -30.50 -33.37
N ILE A 135 -34.18 -30.24 -32.12
CA ILE A 135 -35.53 -29.79 -31.77
C ILE A 135 -35.52 -28.28 -31.53
N ALA A 136 -35.86 -27.48 -32.55
CA ALA A 136 -35.91 -26.03 -32.42
C ALA A 136 -37.16 -25.59 -31.63
N SER A 137 -37.01 -25.28 -30.34
CA SER A 137 -38.12 -24.90 -29.46
C SER A 137 -38.23 -23.39 -29.24
N THR A 138 -39.41 -22.82 -29.55
CA THR A 138 -39.81 -21.47 -29.14
C THR A 138 -40.91 -21.58 -28.10
N ARG A 139 -41.20 -20.51 -27.35
CA ARG A 139 -42.29 -20.52 -26.33
C ARG A 139 -43.63 -21.02 -26.87
N ARG A 140 -43.92 -20.81 -28.16
CA ARG A 140 -45.17 -21.26 -28.81
C ARG A 140 -45.15 -22.71 -29.30
N THR A 141 -43.96 -23.25 -29.62
CA THR A 141 -43.82 -24.60 -30.18
C THR A 141 -43.42 -25.65 -29.16
N MET A 142 -42.96 -25.23 -27.98
CA MET A 142 -42.44 -26.09 -26.91
C MET A 142 -43.46 -27.15 -26.46
N GLY A 143 -44.73 -26.79 -26.25
CA GLY A 143 -45.76 -27.75 -25.83
C GLY A 143 -46.04 -28.85 -26.83
N LYS A 144 -46.11 -28.52 -28.14
CA LYS A 144 -46.29 -29.53 -29.20
C LYS A 144 -45.09 -30.47 -29.27
N GLN A 145 -43.88 -29.95 -29.11
CA GLN A 145 -42.66 -30.75 -29.14
C GLN A 145 -42.56 -31.73 -27.99
N PHE A 146 -42.93 -31.34 -26.76
CA PHE A 146 -43.00 -32.28 -25.65
C PHE A 146 -44.01 -33.40 -25.91
N ILE A 147 -45.20 -33.07 -26.43
CA ILE A 147 -46.21 -34.08 -26.80
C ILE A 147 -45.69 -35.02 -27.90
N ASP A 148 -45.04 -34.48 -28.93
CA ASP A 148 -44.53 -35.26 -30.05
C ASP A 148 -43.34 -36.15 -29.67
N VAL A 149 -42.49 -35.71 -28.74
CA VAL A 149 -41.41 -36.53 -28.17
C VAL A 149 -41.97 -37.58 -27.21
N TRP A 150 -42.96 -37.24 -26.38
CA TRP A 150 -43.58 -38.18 -25.42
C TRP A 150 -44.44 -39.27 -26.08
N ARG A 151 -44.79 -39.12 -27.35
CA ARG A 151 -45.57 -40.11 -28.12
C ARG A 151 -44.78 -41.37 -28.49
N THR A 152 -43.45 -41.29 -28.55
CA THR A 152 -42.60 -42.43 -28.93
C THR A 152 -41.93 -43.01 -27.69
N ASP A 153 -41.83 -44.34 -27.61
CA ASP A 153 -41.17 -45.00 -26.47
C ASP A 153 -39.70 -44.60 -26.34
N ILE A 154 -39.03 -44.39 -27.48
CA ILE A 154 -37.66 -43.86 -27.56
C ILE A 154 -37.60 -42.43 -27.00
N GLY A 155 -38.58 -41.58 -27.33
CA GLY A 155 -38.62 -40.19 -26.86
C GLY A 155 -38.96 -40.08 -25.37
N ARG A 156 -39.80 -40.98 -24.84
CA ARG A 156 -40.05 -41.11 -23.39
C ARG A 156 -38.77 -41.46 -22.64
N SER A 157 -38.06 -42.48 -23.10
CA SER A 157 -36.77 -42.88 -22.49
C SER A 157 -35.76 -41.73 -22.54
N ALA A 158 -35.65 -41.05 -23.68
CA ALA A 158 -34.72 -39.92 -23.85
C ALA A 158 -35.06 -38.71 -22.95
N LEU A 159 -36.34 -38.43 -22.70
CA LEU A 159 -36.76 -37.37 -21.79
C LEU A 159 -36.47 -37.71 -20.33
N THR A 160 -36.74 -38.94 -19.91
CA THR A 160 -36.46 -39.39 -18.54
C THR A 160 -34.96 -39.36 -18.26
N GLU A 161 -34.13 -39.86 -19.19
CA GLU A 161 -32.67 -39.79 -19.08
C GLU A 161 -32.16 -38.34 -19.08
N ALA A 162 -32.77 -37.46 -19.87
CA ALA A 162 -32.42 -36.04 -19.89
C ALA A 162 -32.71 -35.34 -18.55
N VAL A 163 -33.75 -35.75 -17.80
CA VAL A 163 -34.04 -35.21 -16.46
C VAL A 163 -32.87 -35.48 -15.50
N ASP A 164 -32.33 -36.69 -15.53
CA ASP A 164 -31.19 -37.06 -14.69
C ASP A 164 -29.91 -36.30 -15.09
N LEU A 165 -29.71 -36.07 -16.39
CA LEU A 165 -28.56 -35.30 -16.90
C LEU A 165 -28.60 -33.80 -16.56
N ILE A 166 -29.78 -33.21 -16.37
CA ILE A 166 -29.92 -31.79 -16.00
C ILE A 166 -29.91 -31.54 -14.48
N ARG A 167 -29.88 -32.61 -13.67
CA ARG A 167 -29.58 -32.51 -12.22
C ARG A 167 -28.14 -32.05 -11.98
N GLU A 168 -27.21 -32.40 -12.87
CA GLU A 168 -25.82 -31.93 -12.83
C GLU A 168 -25.64 -30.57 -13.54
N PRO A 169 -24.72 -29.71 -13.06
CA PRO A 169 -24.38 -28.46 -13.74
C PRO A 169 -23.86 -28.73 -15.16
N ALA A 170 -24.11 -27.79 -16.07
CA ALA A 170 -23.79 -28.01 -17.48
C ALA A 170 -22.27 -28.20 -17.69
N LYS A 171 -21.85 -29.28 -18.39
CA LYS A 171 -20.43 -29.66 -18.61
C LYS A 171 -19.55 -28.66 -19.41
N ARG A 172 -20.00 -27.43 -19.66
CA ARG A 172 -19.15 -26.38 -20.29
C ARG A 172 -18.33 -25.66 -19.23
N LYS A 173 -17.12 -25.21 -19.58
CA LYS A 173 -16.30 -24.32 -18.74
C LYS A 173 -17.15 -23.12 -18.33
N SER A 174 -17.64 -23.12 -17.11
CA SER A 174 -18.32 -21.97 -16.53
C SER A 174 -17.39 -20.78 -16.67
N ILE A 175 -17.91 -19.68 -17.21
CA ILE A 175 -17.18 -18.42 -17.18
C ILE A 175 -17.29 -17.98 -15.73
N LYS A 176 -16.30 -18.36 -14.90
CA LYS A 176 -16.16 -17.79 -13.56
C LYS A 176 -16.21 -16.28 -13.74
N ALA A 177 -17.19 -15.64 -13.11
CA ALA A 177 -17.23 -14.19 -13.03
C ALA A 177 -15.84 -13.74 -12.56
N ARG A 178 -15.28 -12.72 -13.22
CA ARG A 178 -14.21 -11.97 -12.57
C ARG A 178 -14.91 -11.30 -11.39
N ILE A 179 -14.69 -11.85 -10.20
CA ILE A 179 -14.97 -11.21 -8.92
C ILE A 179 -14.67 -9.72 -9.14
N ALA A 180 -15.70 -8.87 -9.06
CA ALA A 180 -15.44 -7.46 -8.88
C ALA A 180 -14.62 -7.41 -7.59
N LYS A 181 -13.31 -7.14 -7.68
CA LYS A 181 -12.42 -7.08 -6.51
C LYS A 181 -13.12 -6.12 -5.54
N ARG A 182 -13.81 -6.63 -4.51
CA ARG A 182 -14.05 -5.85 -3.29
C ARG A 182 -12.64 -5.43 -2.90
N GLY A 183 -12.41 -4.12 -2.90
CA GLY A 183 -11.07 -3.58 -2.67
C GLY A 183 -10.54 -4.16 -1.38
N ALA A 184 -9.28 -4.57 -1.36
CA ALA A 184 -8.66 -5.06 -0.13
C ALA A 184 -8.85 -4.05 1.01
N ASP A 185 -9.00 -4.55 2.23
CA ASP A 185 -9.22 -3.69 3.38
C ASP A 185 -7.94 -2.95 3.75
N ARG A 186 -8.12 -1.80 4.40
CA ARG A 186 -7.03 -0.97 4.91
C ARG A 186 -6.51 -1.55 6.22
N LEU A 187 -5.20 -1.69 6.35
CA LEU A 187 -4.54 -2.01 7.62
C LEU A 187 -4.69 -0.83 8.58
N ILE A 188 -5.18 -1.09 9.80
CA ILE A 188 -5.42 -0.06 10.83
C ILE A 188 -4.60 -0.27 12.09
N ASP A 189 -4.22 -1.52 12.41
CA ASP A 189 -3.53 -1.83 13.66
C ASP A 189 -2.58 -3.00 13.46
N ILE A 190 -1.41 -2.91 14.10
CA ILE A 190 -0.35 -3.92 14.07
C ILE A 190 -0.01 -4.23 15.53
N SER A 191 -0.16 -5.49 15.93
CA SER A 191 0.26 -5.97 17.24
C SER A 191 1.18 -7.16 17.05
N LEU A 192 2.27 -7.24 17.80
CA LEU A 192 3.17 -8.38 17.76
C LEU A 192 3.66 -8.76 19.15
N ASP A 193 4.05 -10.02 19.28
CA ASP A 193 4.58 -10.62 20.49
C ASP A 193 5.70 -11.61 20.15
N CYS A 194 6.82 -11.50 20.86
CA CYS A 194 8.01 -12.33 20.73
C CYS A 194 8.55 -12.44 19.29
N PHE A 195 8.83 -11.31 18.64
CA PHE A 195 9.36 -11.24 17.26
C PHE A 195 10.75 -10.60 17.19
N LYS A 196 11.79 -11.36 16.81
CA LYS A 196 13.19 -10.91 16.65
C LYS A 196 13.77 -10.08 17.82
N SER A 197 13.75 -8.75 17.74
CA SER A 197 14.22 -7.85 18.80
C SER A 197 13.09 -7.09 19.47
N LEU A 198 11.84 -7.54 19.29
CA LEU A 198 10.63 -6.93 19.79
C LEU A 198 9.89 -7.93 20.68
N GLU A 199 9.80 -7.60 21.97
CA GLU A 199 9.09 -8.41 22.96
C GLU A 199 7.58 -8.25 22.77
N ARG A 200 7.06 -7.04 22.91
CA ARG A 200 5.68 -6.72 22.57
C ARG A 200 5.60 -5.30 22.01
N ILE A 201 4.95 -5.14 20.87
CA ILE A 201 4.71 -3.82 20.26
C ILE A 201 3.29 -3.77 19.72
N GLU A 202 2.64 -2.63 19.96
CA GLU A 202 1.33 -2.28 19.41
C GLU A 202 1.46 -0.92 18.71
N VAL A 203 1.05 -0.87 17.44
CA VAL A 203 1.19 0.31 16.58
C VAL A 203 -0.09 0.49 15.78
N THR A 204 -0.70 1.66 15.93
CA THR A 204 -1.88 2.06 15.16
C THR A 204 -1.46 2.81 13.90
N VAL A 205 -2.06 2.44 12.76
CA VAL A 205 -1.83 3.11 11.48
C VAL A 205 -2.77 4.32 11.37
N PRO A 206 -2.25 5.51 11.05
CA PRO A 206 -3.05 6.73 10.90
C PRO A 206 -4.12 6.65 9.80
N GLU A 207 -5.07 7.58 9.85
CA GLU A 207 -6.09 7.70 8.81
C GLU A 207 -5.57 8.39 7.55
N PRO A 208 -5.99 7.95 6.34
CA PRO A 208 -5.66 8.66 5.13
C PRO A 208 -6.33 10.03 5.13
N ILE A 209 -5.68 11.00 4.51
CA ILE A 209 -6.22 12.35 4.41
C ILE A 209 -7.13 12.42 3.18
N ALA A 210 -8.41 12.73 3.44
CA ALA A 210 -9.40 12.87 2.38
C ALA A 210 -9.13 14.11 1.53
N GLU A 211 -9.43 14.01 0.24
CA GLU A 211 -9.42 15.14 -0.70
C GLU A 211 -10.34 16.26 -0.19
N ASN A 212 -9.79 17.46 -0.03
CA ASN A 212 -10.58 18.64 0.30
C ASN A 212 -10.59 19.60 -0.89
N ARG A 213 -11.70 19.57 -1.64
CA ARG A 213 -11.91 20.42 -2.82
C ARG A 213 -12.02 21.91 -2.51
N GLN A 214 -12.37 22.29 -1.28
CA GLN A 214 -12.49 23.70 -0.90
C GLN A 214 -11.14 24.34 -0.61
N SER A 215 -10.21 23.59 -0.02
CA SER A 215 -8.84 24.05 0.24
C SER A 215 -7.85 23.69 -0.89
N GLY A 216 -8.30 22.94 -1.91
CA GLY A 216 -7.44 22.41 -2.98
C GLY A 216 -6.46 21.33 -2.50
N ARG A 217 -6.70 20.71 -1.34
CA ARG A 217 -5.81 19.67 -0.79
C ARG A 217 -6.10 18.33 -1.48
N PRO A 218 -5.11 17.70 -2.14
CA PRO A 218 -5.29 16.38 -2.76
C PRO A 218 -5.53 15.29 -1.70
N ALA A 219 -6.06 14.15 -2.12
CA ALA A 219 -6.10 12.97 -1.25
C ALA A 219 -4.67 12.46 -1.01
N GLU A 220 -4.40 11.98 0.21
CA GLU A 220 -3.11 11.42 0.58
C GLU A 220 -3.27 10.08 1.30
N ALA A 221 -2.29 9.20 1.09
CA ALA A 221 -2.23 7.86 1.67
C ALA A 221 -2.16 7.91 3.20
N ALA A 222 -2.59 6.82 3.85
CA ALA A 222 -2.27 6.60 5.25
C ALA A 222 -0.77 6.35 5.36
N ALA A 223 -0.04 7.23 6.05
CA ALA A 223 1.40 7.17 6.17
C ALA A 223 1.81 7.04 7.64
N LEU A 224 2.78 6.17 7.91
CA LEU A 224 3.41 6.01 9.22
C LEU A 224 4.93 6.00 9.05
N LEU A 225 5.62 6.90 9.73
CA LEU A 225 7.08 6.96 9.76
C LEU A 225 7.60 6.52 11.12
N ILE A 226 8.50 5.54 11.11
CA ILE A 226 9.08 4.96 12.31
C ILE A 226 10.52 5.45 12.44
N LEU A 227 10.78 6.23 13.47
CA LEU A 227 12.10 6.71 13.85
C LEU A 227 12.67 5.90 15.00
N GLY A 228 13.96 6.06 15.26
CA GLY A 228 14.64 5.45 16.39
C GLY A 228 16.09 5.12 16.08
N GLU A 229 16.82 4.70 17.09
CA GLU A 229 18.24 4.33 16.95
C GLU A 229 18.44 3.04 16.15
N ASN A 230 19.69 2.78 15.78
CA ASN A 230 20.06 1.50 15.18
C ASN A 230 19.75 0.35 16.14
N ALA A 231 19.30 -0.77 15.59
CA ALA A 231 18.85 -1.95 16.35
C ALA A 231 17.60 -1.74 17.23
N ALA A 232 16.90 -0.60 17.19
CA ALA A 232 15.64 -0.40 17.91
C ALA A 232 14.46 -1.28 17.42
N GLY A 233 14.66 -2.16 16.43
CA GLY A 233 13.62 -3.09 15.94
C GLY A 233 12.70 -2.54 14.84
N LYS A 234 13.01 -1.37 14.27
CA LYS A 234 12.25 -0.75 13.17
C LYS A 234 12.07 -1.68 11.96
N SER A 235 13.18 -2.23 11.45
CA SER A 235 13.15 -3.20 10.33
C SER A 235 12.42 -4.49 10.72
N SER A 236 12.49 -4.91 11.99
CA SER A 236 11.78 -6.10 12.48
C SER A 236 10.26 -5.93 12.45
N LEU A 237 9.73 -4.73 12.73
CA LEU A 237 8.30 -4.46 12.55
C LEU A 237 7.89 -4.59 11.08
N LEU A 238 8.65 -4.00 10.14
CA LEU A 238 8.36 -4.12 8.72
C LEU A 238 8.38 -5.58 8.26
N GLU A 239 9.37 -6.35 8.71
CA GLU A 239 9.47 -7.78 8.40
C GLU A 239 8.28 -8.58 8.96
N ALA A 240 7.82 -8.27 10.18
CA ALA A 240 6.66 -8.90 10.78
C ALA A 240 5.38 -8.68 9.94
N VAL A 241 5.13 -7.42 9.55
CA VAL A 241 3.98 -7.06 8.71
C VAL A 241 4.09 -7.71 7.33
N ALA A 242 5.28 -7.71 6.73
CA ALA A 242 5.52 -8.35 5.43
C ALA A 242 5.28 -9.87 5.49
N LEU A 243 5.74 -10.55 6.54
CA LEU A 243 5.52 -11.99 6.74
C LEU A 243 4.05 -12.35 6.90
N ALA A 244 3.32 -11.55 7.68
CA ALA A 244 1.89 -11.76 7.90
C ALA A 244 1.08 -11.54 6.63
N LEU A 245 1.42 -10.56 5.79
CA LEU A 245 0.69 -10.26 4.55
C LEU A 245 1.10 -11.09 3.33
N CYS A 246 2.31 -11.67 3.32
CA CYS A 246 2.77 -12.47 2.19
C CYS A 246 2.16 -13.88 2.19
N GLY A 247 2.00 -14.49 1.01
CA GLY A 247 1.47 -15.85 0.91
C GLY A 247 2.46 -16.92 1.38
N GLU A 248 1.94 -18.11 1.68
CA GLU A 248 2.72 -19.28 2.12
C GLU A 248 3.89 -19.61 1.19
N ASP A 249 3.66 -19.59 -0.13
CA ASP A 249 4.68 -19.78 -1.17
C ASP A 249 5.88 -18.83 -0.99
N VAL A 250 5.64 -17.58 -0.62
CA VAL A 250 6.70 -16.57 -0.44
C VAL A 250 7.52 -16.89 0.81
N ARG A 251 6.85 -17.26 1.91
CA ARG A 251 7.51 -17.63 3.18
C ARG A 251 8.40 -18.87 3.02
N GLU A 252 7.92 -19.90 2.36
CA GLU A 252 8.73 -21.10 2.07
C GLU A 252 9.99 -20.75 1.27
N ASN A 253 9.85 -19.83 0.30
CA ASN A 253 10.95 -19.41 -0.54
C ASN A 253 11.99 -18.52 0.17
N LEU A 254 11.67 -17.93 1.34
CA LEU A 254 12.64 -17.18 2.15
C LEU A 254 13.80 -18.06 2.63
N ARG A 255 13.61 -19.40 2.70
CA ARG A 255 14.59 -20.39 3.19
C ARG A 255 15.10 -20.12 4.62
N LYS A 256 14.30 -19.42 5.42
CA LYS A 256 14.53 -19.25 6.86
C LYS A 256 13.43 -20.00 7.62
N PRO A 257 13.76 -20.88 8.58
CA PRO A 257 12.76 -21.54 9.39
C PRO A 257 12.01 -20.51 10.27
N ALA A 258 10.74 -20.78 10.59
CA ALA A 258 9.89 -19.86 11.34
C ALA A 258 10.51 -19.44 12.69
N LYS A 259 11.19 -20.38 13.37
CA LYS A 259 11.89 -20.13 14.64
C LYS A 259 12.94 -19.02 14.59
N ASP A 260 13.52 -18.72 13.42
CA ASP A 260 14.54 -17.67 13.28
C ASP A 260 13.92 -16.26 13.33
N PHE A 261 12.60 -16.16 13.29
CA PHE A 261 11.85 -14.91 13.45
C PHE A 261 11.34 -14.69 14.89
N LEU A 262 11.49 -15.68 15.78
CA LEU A 262 11.18 -15.52 17.20
C LEU A 262 12.16 -14.56 17.87
N LEU A 263 11.75 -14.01 19.01
CA LEU A 263 12.59 -13.13 19.82
C LEU A 263 13.93 -13.81 20.17
N ASP A 264 15.03 -13.10 19.95
CA ASP A 264 16.36 -13.51 20.41
C ASP A 264 16.70 -12.79 21.72
N PRO A 265 16.73 -13.50 22.87
CA PRO A 265 17.04 -12.90 24.17
C PRO A 265 18.42 -12.22 24.23
N THR A 266 19.38 -12.64 23.40
CA THR A 266 20.71 -11.99 23.33
C THR A 266 20.60 -10.54 22.87
N MET A 267 19.63 -10.24 21.99
CA MET A 267 19.36 -8.90 21.46
C MET A 267 18.66 -7.99 22.47
N MET A 268 18.21 -8.56 23.60
CA MET A 268 17.50 -7.92 24.70
C MET A 268 18.33 -7.87 25.99
N GLY A 269 19.63 -8.15 25.91
CA GLY A 269 20.55 -8.13 27.06
C GLY A 269 20.46 -9.36 27.97
N ALA A 270 19.75 -10.42 27.55
CA ALA A 270 19.59 -11.67 28.31
C ALA A 270 20.23 -12.88 27.58
N PRO A 271 21.58 -12.94 27.45
CA PRO A 271 22.24 -13.99 26.66
C PRO A 271 22.04 -15.42 27.20
N ASN A 272 21.67 -15.55 28.47
CA ASN A 272 21.45 -16.83 29.14
C ASN A 272 19.97 -17.24 29.22
N ALA A 273 19.04 -16.39 28.77
CA ALA A 273 17.63 -16.71 28.79
C ALA A 273 17.28 -17.63 27.61
N PRO A 274 16.40 -18.65 27.79
CA PRO A 274 15.97 -19.49 26.69
C PRO A 274 15.10 -18.67 25.71
N PRO A 275 15.23 -18.88 24.39
CA PRO A 275 14.36 -18.23 23.42
C PRO A 275 12.90 -18.68 23.64
N PRO A 276 11.91 -17.79 23.42
CA PRO A 276 10.51 -18.16 23.52
C PRO A 276 10.17 -19.26 22.52
N ARG A 277 9.17 -20.08 22.86
CA ARG A 277 8.75 -21.22 22.03
C ARG A 277 7.78 -20.83 20.92
N GLN A 278 7.06 -19.73 21.13
CA GLN A 278 6.02 -19.22 20.23
C GLN A 278 6.02 -17.69 20.29
N GLY A 279 5.57 -17.08 19.21
CA GLY A 279 5.29 -15.65 19.07
C GLY A 279 4.18 -15.47 18.05
N TRP A 280 3.71 -14.25 17.87
CA TRP A 280 2.64 -13.98 16.91
C TRP A 280 2.68 -12.55 16.37
N VAL A 281 2.11 -12.37 15.19
CA VAL A 281 1.89 -11.08 14.53
C VAL A 281 0.41 -11.00 14.18
N ARG A 282 -0.28 -9.98 14.68
CA ARG A 282 -1.70 -9.73 14.49
C ARG A 282 -1.90 -8.42 13.74
N LEU A 283 -2.69 -8.47 12.68
CA LEU A 283 -3.04 -7.34 11.85
C LEU A 283 -4.56 -7.13 11.88
N ARG A 284 -5.02 -5.91 12.18
CA ARG A 284 -6.45 -5.53 12.13
C ARG A 284 -6.71 -4.65 10.91
N PHE A 285 -7.87 -4.84 10.29
CA PHE A 285 -8.28 -4.12 9.09
C PHE A 285 -9.58 -3.32 9.31
N SER A 286 -9.84 -2.34 8.44
CA SER A 286 -10.93 -1.35 8.60
C SER A 286 -12.34 -1.93 8.69
N GLU A 287 -12.63 -3.10 8.10
CA GLU A 287 -13.95 -3.75 8.14
C GLU A 287 -14.09 -4.74 9.32
N GLY A 288 -13.27 -4.60 10.37
CA GLY A 288 -13.28 -5.48 11.55
C GLY A 288 -12.66 -6.86 11.30
N ARG A 289 -12.03 -7.07 10.15
CA ARG A 289 -11.26 -8.28 9.85
C ARG A 289 -9.94 -8.27 10.59
N GLU A 290 -9.49 -9.45 10.96
CA GLU A 290 -8.22 -9.66 11.67
C GLU A 290 -7.48 -10.82 11.02
N LEU A 291 -6.15 -10.73 10.95
CA LEU A 291 -5.26 -11.81 10.53
C LEU A 291 -4.24 -12.03 11.64
N THR A 292 -4.06 -13.27 12.08
CA THR A 292 -3.00 -13.61 13.04
C THR A 292 -2.06 -14.66 12.43
N LEU A 293 -0.79 -14.31 12.34
CA LEU A 293 0.31 -15.22 11.99
C LEU A 293 1.01 -15.67 13.28
N GLY A 294 0.84 -16.93 13.66
CA GLY A 294 1.60 -17.59 14.72
C GLY A 294 2.96 -18.07 14.22
N ILE A 295 3.99 -17.86 15.02
CA ILE A 295 5.38 -18.21 14.75
C ILE A 295 5.82 -19.23 15.80
N GLY A 296 6.28 -20.40 15.37
CA GLY A 296 6.81 -21.44 16.24
C GLY A 296 7.82 -22.30 15.50
N GLN A 297 7.63 -23.62 15.51
CA GLN A 297 8.38 -24.52 14.62
C GLN A 297 8.02 -24.27 13.15
N GLU A 298 6.75 -23.96 12.90
CA GLU A 298 6.19 -23.64 11.58
C GLU A 298 5.36 -22.36 11.70
N PHE A 299 5.02 -21.77 10.55
CA PHE A 299 4.07 -20.67 10.49
C PHE A 299 2.65 -21.22 10.58
N THR A 300 1.79 -20.58 11.37
CA THR A 300 0.37 -20.93 11.46
C THR A 300 -0.45 -19.68 11.20
N GLU A 301 -1.46 -19.77 10.35
CA GLU A 301 -2.36 -18.64 10.07
C GLU A 301 -3.73 -18.91 10.69
N GLN A 302 -4.29 -17.88 11.32
CA GLN A 302 -5.64 -17.89 11.87
C GLN A 302 -6.43 -16.69 11.29
N ASN A 303 -7.73 -16.92 11.06
CA ASN A 303 -8.72 -15.99 10.48
C ASN A 303 -8.71 -15.88 8.93
N ASP A 304 -9.52 -14.98 8.36
CA ASP A 304 -9.90 -15.00 6.93
C ASP A 304 -8.76 -14.60 5.97
N HIS A 305 -8.43 -15.48 5.02
CA HIS A 305 -7.38 -15.27 4.00
C HIS A 305 -7.90 -14.58 2.74
N ASN A 306 -9.23 -14.43 2.60
CA ASN A 306 -9.80 -13.86 1.38
C ASN A 306 -9.60 -12.34 1.37
N MET A 307 -9.04 -11.80 0.28
CA MET A 307 -8.93 -10.35 0.04
C MET A 307 -7.95 -9.60 0.96
N LEU A 308 -6.76 -10.16 1.20
CA LEU A 308 -5.63 -9.39 1.75
C LEU A 308 -5.11 -8.37 0.73
N PRO A 309 -4.67 -7.18 1.17
CA PRO A 309 -4.03 -6.21 0.29
C PRO A 309 -2.68 -6.76 -0.23
N PRO A 310 -2.32 -6.48 -1.49
CA PRO A 310 -0.97 -6.76 -1.96
C PRO A 310 0.05 -6.00 -1.09
N VAL A 311 1.11 -6.71 -0.70
CA VAL A 311 2.23 -6.14 0.06
C VAL A 311 3.44 -5.95 -0.83
N PHE A 312 4.06 -4.77 -0.74
CA PHE A 312 5.33 -4.42 -1.36
C PHE A 312 6.28 -4.04 -0.24
N ALA A 313 7.41 -4.73 -0.11
CA ALA A 313 8.32 -4.53 1.00
C ALA A 313 9.77 -4.42 0.52
N TYR A 314 10.41 -3.31 0.87
CA TYR A 314 11.74 -2.95 0.39
C TYR A 314 12.69 -2.73 1.57
N GLY A 315 13.85 -3.38 1.53
CA GLY A 315 14.92 -3.14 2.51
C GLY A 315 15.72 -1.86 2.23
N ALA A 316 16.69 -1.55 3.09
CA ALA A 316 17.59 -0.40 2.94
C ALA A 316 18.42 -0.46 1.64
N PHE A 317 18.97 -1.64 1.32
CA PHE A 317 19.82 -1.85 0.15
C PHE A 317 19.00 -2.12 -1.12
N ARG A 318 18.46 -1.05 -1.71
CA ARG A 318 17.70 -1.08 -2.97
C ARG A 318 18.63 -1.03 -4.18
N HIS A 319 19.46 -2.06 -4.35
CA HIS A 319 20.41 -2.11 -5.46
C HIS A 319 19.70 -2.23 -6.82
N TYR A 320 20.20 -1.46 -7.79
CA TYR A 320 19.72 -1.44 -9.17
C TYR A 320 20.45 -2.49 -10.02
N GLY A 321 19.72 -3.43 -10.61
CA GLY A 321 20.30 -4.48 -11.44
C GLY A 321 20.46 -4.09 -12.90
N LEU A 322 21.53 -4.52 -13.56
CA LEU A 322 21.72 -4.36 -15.01
C LEU A 322 20.96 -5.43 -15.84
N GLY A 323 20.47 -6.50 -15.22
CA GLY A 323 19.89 -7.66 -15.91
C GLY A 323 18.37 -7.58 -16.15
N ARG A 324 17.91 -8.23 -17.24
CA ARG A 324 16.48 -8.49 -17.52
C ARG A 324 15.95 -9.57 -16.56
N LYS A 325 14.92 -9.20 -15.77
CA LYS A 325 14.03 -10.03 -14.92
C LYS A 325 14.51 -11.45 -14.55
N ARG A 326 14.72 -11.66 -13.25
CA ARG A 326 14.18 -12.85 -12.58
C ARG A 326 13.00 -12.37 -11.75
N THR A 327 11.79 -12.86 -12.00
CA THR A 327 10.74 -12.79 -10.97
C THR A 327 11.32 -13.47 -9.74
N PRO A 328 11.52 -12.76 -8.60
CA PRO A 328 12.00 -13.43 -7.42
C PRO A 328 10.96 -14.49 -7.04
N ARG A 329 11.41 -15.71 -6.72
CA ARG A 329 10.56 -16.67 -5.99
C ARG A 329 10.03 -16.09 -4.67
N LEU A 330 10.60 -14.96 -4.25
CA LEU A 330 10.37 -14.21 -3.02
C LEU A 330 9.33 -13.07 -3.19
N GLY A 331 8.68 -12.93 -4.36
CA GLY A 331 7.71 -11.86 -4.62
C GLY A 331 8.29 -10.44 -4.50
N HIS A 332 7.41 -9.45 -4.25
CA HIS A 332 7.76 -8.03 -4.06
C HIS A 332 8.19 -7.68 -2.62
N VAL A 333 8.55 -8.68 -1.82
CA VAL A 333 9.00 -8.51 -0.42
C VAL A 333 10.45 -8.94 -0.20
N GLY A 334 11.07 -9.56 -1.22
CA GLY A 334 12.36 -10.25 -1.06
C GLY A 334 13.52 -9.35 -0.63
N SER A 335 13.55 -8.08 -1.06
CA SER A 335 14.64 -7.16 -0.73
C SER A 335 14.63 -6.71 0.74
N LEU A 336 13.49 -6.83 1.44
CA LEU A 336 13.43 -6.57 2.88
C LEU A 336 14.16 -7.67 3.67
N PHE A 337 14.02 -8.94 3.28
CA PHE A 337 14.60 -10.07 4.02
C PHE A 337 16.04 -10.42 3.61
N ARG A 338 16.48 -9.95 2.44
CA ARG A 338 17.72 -10.34 1.79
C ARG A 338 18.37 -9.17 1.05
N SER A 339 19.57 -8.80 1.47
CA SER A 339 20.36 -7.72 0.86
C SER A 339 20.95 -8.07 -0.52
N ASP A 340 20.98 -9.35 -0.89
CA ASP A 340 21.46 -9.80 -2.20
C ASP A 340 20.37 -9.77 -3.28
N VAL A 341 19.13 -9.44 -2.91
CA VAL A 341 18.03 -9.29 -3.87
C VAL A 341 18.11 -7.91 -4.52
N ILE A 342 18.31 -7.91 -5.83
CA ILE A 342 18.48 -6.71 -6.64
C ILE A 342 17.13 -6.38 -7.32
N LEU A 343 16.73 -5.11 -7.28
CA LEU A 343 15.53 -4.65 -7.98
C LEU A 343 15.78 -4.67 -9.51
N PRO A 344 14.82 -5.15 -10.30
CA PRO A 344 14.98 -5.25 -11.75
C PRO A 344 15.11 -3.87 -12.39
N ASN A 345 15.88 -3.77 -13.48
CA ASN A 345 15.90 -2.57 -14.30
C ASN A 345 14.47 -2.30 -14.86
N PRO A 346 13.85 -1.16 -14.54
CA PRO A 346 12.50 -0.83 -14.98
C PRO A 346 12.43 -0.43 -16.45
N GLU A 347 13.54 -0.09 -17.13
CA GLU A 347 13.55 0.35 -18.53
C GLU A 347 12.87 -0.65 -19.46
N ALA A 348 13.18 -1.94 -19.30
CA ALA A 348 12.58 -2.98 -20.13
C ALA A 348 11.06 -3.09 -19.92
N TRP A 349 10.58 -2.82 -18.71
CA TRP A 349 9.15 -2.79 -18.41
C TRP A 349 8.51 -1.51 -18.96
N LEU A 350 9.09 -0.34 -18.72
CA LEU A 350 8.64 0.96 -19.20
C LEU A 350 8.52 1.01 -20.73
N LEU A 351 9.51 0.47 -21.45
CA LEU A 351 9.50 0.36 -22.92
C LEU A 351 8.39 -0.58 -23.43
N GLY A 352 8.02 -1.59 -22.64
CA GLY A 352 6.96 -2.54 -22.97
C GLY A 352 5.54 -2.04 -22.67
N LEU A 353 5.38 -0.88 -22.01
CA LEU A 353 4.07 -0.30 -21.72
C LEU A 353 3.45 0.34 -22.97
N ASN A 354 2.13 0.20 -23.10
CA ASN A 354 1.36 0.99 -24.06
C ASN A 354 1.39 2.49 -23.68
N ASP A 355 1.09 3.37 -24.64
CA ASP A 355 1.26 4.82 -24.46
C ASP A 355 0.46 5.39 -23.30
N VAL A 356 -0.75 4.87 -23.05
CA VAL A 356 -1.62 5.31 -21.94
C VAL A 356 -0.99 4.93 -20.59
N ARG A 357 -0.57 3.67 -20.43
CA ARG A 357 0.09 3.21 -19.20
C ARG A 357 1.41 3.91 -18.97
N PHE A 358 2.19 4.09 -20.03
CA PHE A 358 3.45 4.80 -19.96
C PHE A 358 3.23 6.25 -19.48
N ALA A 359 2.28 6.98 -20.05
CA ALA A 359 1.96 8.34 -19.61
C ALA A 359 1.52 8.39 -18.13
N MET A 360 0.70 7.44 -17.68
CA MET A 360 0.30 7.34 -16.27
C MET A 360 1.50 7.12 -15.33
N VAL A 361 2.40 6.19 -15.69
CA VAL A 361 3.60 5.88 -14.90
C VAL A 361 4.55 7.07 -14.89
N VAL A 362 4.79 7.71 -16.03
CA VAL A 362 5.65 8.90 -16.12
C VAL A 362 5.10 10.05 -15.30
N ARG A 363 3.78 10.23 -15.24
CA ARG A 363 3.18 11.26 -14.38
C ARG A 363 3.36 10.97 -12.89
N ALA A 364 3.19 9.71 -12.47
CA ALA A 364 3.46 9.30 -11.09
C ALA A 364 4.94 9.51 -10.71
N ILE A 365 5.86 9.13 -11.61
CA ILE A 365 7.30 9.39 -11.46
C ILE A 365 7.55 10.90 -11.39
N ARG A 366 6.92 11.69 -12.26
CA ARG A 366 7.05 13.15 -12.26
C ARG A 366 6.62 13.74 -10.92
N GLU A 367 5.49 13.34 -10.36
CA GLU A 367 5.05 13.80 -9.03
C GLU A 367 6.06 13.45 -7.91
N ILE A 368 6.73 12.29 -8.02
CA ILE A 368 7.75 11.85 -7.05
C ILE A 368 9.05 12.64 -7.16
N PHE A 369 9.44 13.03 -8.38
CA PHE A 369 10.74 13.65 -8.65
C PHE A 369 10.69 15.14 -9.01
N SER A 370 9.50 15.75 -9.14
CA SER A 370 9.33 17.16 -9.48
C SER A 370 9.71 18.05 -8.31
N ILE A 371 11.00 18.32 -8.19
CA ILE A 371 11.52 19.40 -7.36
C ILE A 371 12.03 20.48 -8.30
N GLU A 372 11.35 21.62 -8.32
CA GLU A 372 11.81 22.90 -8.88
C GLU A 372 12.65 22.79 -10.19
N GLY A 373 12.15 22.04 -11.19
CA GLY A 373 12.72 22.03 -12.54
C GLY A 373 13.87 21.05 -12.83
N GLU A 374 14.26 20.14 -11.92
CA GLU A 374 15.40 19.24 -12.19
C GLU A 374 15.11 18.10 -13.19
N PHE A 375 13.86 17.63 -13.32
CA PHE A 375 13.48 16.58 -14.28
C PHE A 375 12.04 16.78 -14.75
N ASP A 376 11.84 17.13 -16.01
CA ASP A 376 10.52 17.46 -16.53
C ASP A 376 9.77 16.24 -17.07
N ILE A 377 10.46 15.31 -17.79
CA ILE A 377 9.80 14.21 -18.51
C ILE A 377 10.73 12.98 -18.63
N LEU A 378 10.17 11.77 -18.51
CA LEU A 378 10.82 10.53 -18.94
C LEU A 378 10.36 10.18 -20.38
N GLU A 379 11.29 10.15 -21.33
CA GLU A 379 11.04 9.84 -22.75
C GLU A 379 11.49 8.40 -23.11
N ARG A 380 10.75 7.74 -24.01
CA ARG A 380 11.15 6.45 -24.60
C ARG A 380 12.02 6.68 -25.83
N ASP A 381 13.25 6.17 -25.82
CA ASP A 381 14.09 6.05 -26.99
C ASP A 381 14.00 4.62 -27.53
N THR A 382 12.94 4.38 -28.31
CA THR A 382 12.66 3.06 -28.92
C THR A 382 13.68 2.65 -29.98
N ARG A 383 14.58 3.55 -30.40
CA ARG A 383 15.65 3.21 -31.37
C ARG A 383 16.84 2.54 -30.69
N ASN A 384 17.12 2.94 -29.45
CA ASN A 384 18.24 2.44 -28.65
C ASN A 384 17.79 1.58 -27.46
N ASP A 385 16.51 1.17 -27.42
CA ASP A 385 15.89 0.38 -26.34
C ASP A 385 16.22 0.92 -24.93
N ARG A 386 16.08 2.23 -24.74
CA ARG A 386 16.41 2.91 -23.47
C ARG A 386 15.41 4.01 -23.09
N CYS A 387 15.41 4.39 -21.82
CA CYS A 387 14.67 5.58 -21.36
C CYS A 387 15.62 6.78 -21.18
N LEU A 388 15.15 7.97 -21.54
CA LEU A 388 15.88 9.23 -21.42
C LEU A 388 15.20 10.11 -20.38
N LEU A 389 16.00 10.68 -19.48
CA LEU A 389 15.61 11.74 -18.57
C LEU A 389 15.74 13.08 -19.29
N VAL A 390 14.65 13.83 -19.32
CA VAL A 390 14.59 15.15 -19.93
C VAL A 390 14.63 16.19 -18.83
N THR A 391 15.72 16.96 -18.76
CA THR A 391 15.91 18.05 -17.80
C THR A 391 15.93 19.37 -18.55
N ARG A 392 15.17 20.36 -18.08
CA ARG A 392 15.28 21.74 -18.56
C ARG A 392 16.08 22.53 -17.53
N VAL A 393 17.13 23.21 -17.99
CA VAL A 393 17.97 24.03 -17.11
C VAL A 393 17.57 25.48 -17.33
N GLY A 394 16.91 26.09 -16.34
CA GLY A 394 16.46 27.49 -16.34
C GLY A 394 14.95 27.67 -16.59
N ASP A 395 14.39 28.78 -16.10
CA ASP A 395 12.97 29.14 -16.23
C ASP A 395 12.57 29.60 -17.66
N ASP A 396 13.54 29.75 -18.57
CA ASP A 396 13.27 30.14 -19.94
C ASP A 396 12.73 28.96 -20.77
N ALA A 397 11.47 29.07 -21.21
CA ALA A 397 10.82 28.13 -22.12
C ALA A 397 11.56 27.94 -23.47
N ALA A 398 12.58 28.76 -23.76
CA ALA A 398 13.43 28.70 -24.95
C ALA A 398 14.69 27.82 -24.80
N SER A 399 15.08 27.39 -23.58
CA SER A 399 16.26 26.52 -23.43
C SER A 399 15.98 25.12 -24.00
N GLU A 400 16.91 24.58 -24.79
CA GLU A 400 16.83 23.21 -25.27
C GLU A 400 16.89 22.22 -24.09
N PRO A 401 16.01 21.21 -24.07
CA PRO A 401 16.03 20.20 -23.01
C PRO A 401 17.22 19.25 -23.16
N ILE A 402 17.90 18.99 -22.04
CA ILE A 402 18.99 18.01 -21.97
C ILE A 402 18.40 16.61 -21.82
N ARG A 403 18.78 15.70 -22.72
CA ARG A 403 18.35 14.30 -22.70
C ARG A 403 19.47 13.40 -22.19
N THR A 404 19.32 12.90 -20.97
CA THR A 404 20.33 12.06 -20.31
C THR A 404 19.84 10.61 -20.23
N PRO A 405 20.63 9.61 -20.64
CA PRO A 405 20.26 8.22 -20.47
C PRO A 405 20.03 7.86 -19.00
N LEU A 406 18.95 7.12 -18.72
CA LEU A 406 18.60 6.73 -17.35
C LEU A 406 19.71 5.94 -16.63
N ALA A 407 20.52 5.19 -17.39
CA ALA A 407 21.68 4.46 -16.88
C ALA A 407 22.73 5.36 -16.18
N VAL A 408 22.80 6.64 -16.54
CA VAL A 408 23.77 7.63 -16.01
C VAL A 408 23.19 8.41 -14.82
N ALA A 409 21.91 8.23 -14.50
CA ALA A 409 21.28 8.89 -13.36
C ALA A 409 21.92 8.50 -12.00
N SER A 410 21.72 9.34 -10.98
CA SER A 410 22.23 9.08 -9.64
C SER A 410 21.75 7.73 -9.11
N SER A 411 22.54 7.08 -8.23
CA SER A 411 22.15 5.82 -7.61
C SER A 411 20.85 5.95 -6.81
N GLY A 412 20.67 7.07 -6.08
CA GLY A 412 19.44 7.38 -5.36
C GLY A 412 18.21 7.46 -6.27
N TYR A 413 18.33 8.12 -7.43
CA TYR A 413 17.24 8.21 -8.41
C TYR A 413 16.84 6.84 -8.93
N ARG A 414 17.84 6.04 -9.35
CA ARG A 414 17.61 4.69 -9.89
C ARG A 414 16.99 3.75 -8.86
N SER A 415 17.37 3.87 -7.59
CA SER A 415 16.81 3.11 -6.48
C SER A 415 15.33 3.40 -6.27
N VAL A 416 14.96 4.68 -6.13
CA VAL A 416 13.54 5.09 -5.97
C VAL A 416 12.74 4.74 -7.20
N LEU A 417 13.28 5.00 -8.40
CA LEU A 417 12.61 4.67 -9.65
C LEU A 417 12.34 3.16 -9.75
N ALA A 418 13.31 2.32 -9.42
CA ALA A 418 13.14 0.87 -9.46
C ALA A 418 12.07 0.40 -8.47
N MET A 419 12.07 0.95 -7.24
CA MET A 419 11.05 0.66 -6.23
C MET A 419 9.66 1.06 -6.71
N VAL A 420 9.49 2.32 -7.14
CA VAL A 420 8.22 2.83 -7.64
C VAL A 420 7.75 1.99 -8.83
N CYS A 421 8.61 1.74 -9.82
CA CYS A 421 8.26 0.91 -10.97
C CYS A 421 7.89 -0.53 -10.57
N ASP A 422 8.51 -1.11 -9.55
CA ASP A 422 8.17 -2.44 -9.06
C ASP A 422 6.78 -2.47 -8.40
N ILE A 423 6.42 -1.45 -7.62
CA ILE A 423 5.06 -1.27 -7.06
C ILE A 423 4.03 -1.12 -8.19
N LEU A 424 4.35 -0.25 -9.17
CA LEU A 424 3.47 0.01 -10.31
C LEU A 424 3.34 -1.23 -11.21
N GLU A 425 4.42 -1.97 -11.44
CA GLU A 425 4.39 -3.21 -12.20
C GLU A 425 3.57 -4.30 -11.49
N GLY A 426 3.77 -4.49 -10.19
CA GLY A 426 3.04 -5.50 -9.41
C GLY A 426 1.55 -5.19 -9.28
N SER A 427 1.17 -3.91 -9.28
CA SER A 427 -0.24 -3.48 -9.26
C SER A 427 -0.90 -3.54 -10.65
N MET A 428 -0.17 -3.18 -11.70
CA MET A 428 -0.63 -3.25 -13.09
C MET A 428 -0.54 -4.70 -13.59
N GLY A 429 -1.52 -5.53 -13.26
CA GLY A 429 -1.58 -6.92 -13.72
C GLY A 429 -1.33 -7.07 -15.24
N ARG A 430 -0.79 -8.23 -15.65
CA ARG A 430 -0.29 -8.55 -17.01
C ARG A 430 -1.28 -8.39 -18.19
N SER A 431 -2.52 -7.97 -17.96
CA SER A 431 -3.55 -7.88 -18.99
C SER A 431 -3.88 -6.43 -19.34
N ASP A 432 -3.80 -6.07 -20.62
CA ASP A 432 -4.16 -4.75 -21.17
C ASP A 432 -5.63 -4.35 -20.98
N ARG A 433 -6.49 -5.25 -20.50
CA ARG A 433 -7.95 -5.05 -20.49
C ARG A 433 -8.50 -4.33 -19.26
N ASN A 434 -7.69 -4.17 -18.21
CA ASN A 434 -8.08 -3.49 -16.98
C ASN A 434 -6.98 -2.46 -16.65
N LEU A 435 -7.16 -1.21 -17.06
CA LEU A 435 -6.39 -0.09 -16.53
C LEU A 435 -6.99 0.21 -15.14
N GLN A 436 -6.26 -0.14 -14.08
CA GLN A 436 -6.58 0.35 -12.74
C GLN A 436 -5.74 1.61 -12.54
N PRO A 437 -6.34 2.79 -12.35
CA PRO A 437 -5.58 3.99 -12.08
C PRO A 437 -4.91 3.91 -10.70
N LEU A 438 -3.77 4.58 -10.56
CA LEU A 438 -2.85 4.41 -9.44
C LEU A 438 -3.42 4.93 -8.11
N ASP A 439 -4.30 5.91 -8.22
CA ASP A 439 -5.13 6.44 -7.14
C ASP A 439 -6.11 5.41 -6.57
N GLU A 440 -6.44 4.34 -7.31
CA GLU A 440 -7.28 3.25 -6.83
C GLU A 440 -6.49 2.08 -6.24
N LEU A 441 -5.16 2.14 -6.21
CA LEU A 441 -4.34 1.08 -5.64
C LEU A 441 -4.49 1.06 -4.12
N ARG A 442 -5.04 -0.06 -3.60
CA ARG A 442 -5.06 -0.40 -2.17
C ARG A 442 -3.97 -1.44 -1.91
N ALA A 443 -2.81 -1.00 -1.45
CA ALA A 443 -1.68 -1.85 -1.13
C ALA A 443 -1.09 -1.47 0.24
N VAL A 444 -0.34 -2.39 0.85
CA VAL A 444 0.53 -2.09 1.99
C VAL A 444 1.96 -2.00 1.47
N ILE A 445 2.60 -0.84 1.69
CA ILE A 445 3.93 -0.52 1.18
C ILE A 445 4.83 -0.32 2.39
N LEU A 446 5.87 -1.14 2.48
CA LEU A 446 6.81 -1.19 3.59
C LEU A 446 8.19 -0.79 3.06
N ILE A 447 8.79 0.25 3.61
CA ILE A 447 10.07 0.77 3.12
C ILE A 447 11.04 0.97 4.28
N ASP A 448 12.09 0.17 4.31
CA ASP A 448 13.16 0.32 5.29
C ASP A 448 14.18 1.37 4.81
N GLU A 449 14.57 2.29 5.69
CA GLU A 449 15.44 3.44 5.40
C GLU A 449 15.01 4.17 4.10
N ILE A 450 13.85 4.83 4.13
CA ILE A 450 13.28 5.52 2.97
C ILE A 450 14.26 6.53 2.35
N GLU A 451 15.09 7.16 3.17
CA GLU A 451 16.11 8.15 2.84
C GLU A 451 17.37 7.59 2.18
N ALA A 452 17.57 6.27 2.17
CA ALA A 452 18.86 5.68 1.81
C ALA A 452 19.32 6.15 0.41
N HIS A 453 20.52 6.73 0.38
CA HIS A 453 21.17 7.29 -0.82
C HIS A 453 20.42 8.44 -1.53
N LEU A 454 19.44 9.06 -0.88
CA LEU A 454 18.72 10.22 -1.43
C LEU A 454 19.47 11.54 -1.15
N HIS A 455 19.34 12.48 -2.09
CA HIS A 455 19.77 13.85 -1.88
C HIS A 455 18.90 14.52 -0.78
N PRO A 456 19.43 15.42 0.07
CA PRO A 456 18.67 16.04 1.17
C PRO A 456 17.31 16.63 0.76
N ARG A 457 17.25 17.31 -0.40
CA ARG A 457 15.99 17.84 -0.95
C ARG A 457 14.92 16.75 -1.15
N TRP A 458 15.34 15.56 -1.58
CA TRP A 458 14.45 14.43 -1.85
C TRP A 458 14.01 13.77 -0.55
N LYS A 459 14.90 13.69 0.46
CA LYS A 459 14.54 13.19 1.79
C LYS A 459 13.37 13.96 2.40
N MET A 460 13.34 15.28 2.20
CA MET A 460 12.26 16.15 2.69
C MET A 460 10.91 15.94 1.97
N GLN A 461 10.92 15.48 0.72
CA GLN A 461 9.69 15.42 -0.10
C GLN A 461 9.20 13.99 -0.37
N ILE A 462 10.06 12.97 -0.27
CA ILE A 462 9.74 11.60 -0.69
C ILE A 462 8.46 11.07 -0.04
N MET A 463 8.25 11.31 1.26
CA MET A 463 7.04 10.87 1.97
C MET A 463 5.80 11.63 1.48
N ALA A 464 5.91 12.94 1.25
CA ALA A 464 4.82 13.78 0.74
C ALA A 464 4.44 13.41 -0.70
N SER A 465 5.42 13.07 -1.54
CA SER A 465 5.13 12.67 -2.92
C SER A 465 4.57 11.26 -3.01
N LEU A 466 5.12 10.29 -2.26
CA LEU A 466 4.61 8.91 -2.27
C LEU A 466 3.15 8.83 -1.81
N ARG A 467 2.78 9.56 -0.75
CA ARG A 467 1.40 9.57 -0.26
C ARG A 467 0.41 10.18 -1.24
N ARG A 468 0.82 11.17 -2.06
CA ARG A 468 -0.02 11.79 -3.09
C ARG A 468 -0.20 10.91 -4.32
N VAL A 469 0.84 10.16 -4.69
CA VAL A 469 0.78 9.25 -5.86
C VAL A 469 -0.05 8.01 -5.56
N LEU A 470 -0.05 7.52 -4.32
CA LEU A 470 -0.72 6.28 -3.91
C LEU A 470 -1.76 6.51 -2.79
N PRO A 471 -2.76 7.40 -2.99
CA PRO A 471 -3.62 7.94 -1.93
C PRO A 471 -4.53 6.91 -1.22
N ARG A 472 -4.72 5.71 -1.78
CA ARG A 472 -5.52 4.64 -1.16
C ARG A 472 -4.68 3.49 -0.60
N SER A 473 -3.36 3.63 -0.60
CA SER A 473 -2.44 2.66 -0.02
C SER A 473 -2.10 3.02 1.43
N VAL A 474 -1.53 2.07 2.16
CA VAL A 474 -0.91 2.26 3.48
C VAL A 474 0.59 2.24 3.29
N ILE A 475 1.28 3.29 3.71
CA ILE A 475 2.73 3.42 3.60
C ILE A 475 3.32 3.40 5.01
N ILE A 476 4.15 2.40 5.31
CA ILE A 476 4.90 2.32 6.56
C ILE A 476 6.38 2.37 6.20
N ALA A 477 7.05 3.43 6.64
CA ALA A 477 8.45 3.65 6.35
C ALA A 477 9.26 3.73 7.64
N THR A 478 10.53 3.33 7.59
CA THR A 478 11.49 3.59 8.67
C THR A 478 12.51 4.62 8.21
N SER A 479 13.02 5.40 9.15
CA SER A 479 14.11 6.35 8.89
C SER A 479 14.95 6.55 10.15
N HIS A 480 16.18 6.99 9.94
CA HIS A 480 17.01 7.60 10.99
C HIS A 480 17.32 9.07 10.68
N ASP A 481 16.75 9.63 9.61
CA ASP A 481 17.04 10.98 9.14
C ASP A 481 15.89 11.94 9.48
N PRO A 482 16.17 13.04 10.23
CA PRO A 482 15.17 14.03 10.60
C PRO A 482 14.51 14.71 9.40
N LEU A 483 15.19 14.78 8.24
CA LEU A 483 14.68 15.47 7.07
C LEU A 483 13.43 14.79 6.53
N CYS A 484 13.27 13.49 6.72
CA CYS A 484 12.08 12.75 6.30
C CYS A 484 10.82 13.14 7.08
N LEU A 485 10.96 13.76 8.27
CA LEU A 485 9.81 14.26 9.03
C LEU A 485 9.10 15.42 8.35
N ARG A 486 9.79 16.16 7.46
CA ARG A 486 9.18 17.28 6.72
C ARG A 486 8.07 16.88 5.78
N GLY A 487 8.03 15.61 5.38
CA GLY A 487 6.95 15.06 4.55
C GLY A 487 5.87 14.34 5.36
N MET A 488 5.81 14.54 6.68
CA MET A 488 4.87 13.88 7.60
C MET A 488 3.93 14.89 8.27
N HIS A 489 2.75 14.42 8.65
CA HIS A 489 1.78 15.19 9.45
C HIS A 489 1.81 14.80 10.93
N SER A 490 1.19 15.63 11.75
CA SER A 490 0.99 15.33 13.18
C SER A 490 0.27 13.99 13.39
N GLY A 491 0.76 13.16 14.31
CA GLY A 491 0.22 11.82 14.61
C GLY A 491 0.62 10.72 13.62
N GLU A 492 1.47 11.00 12.63
CA GLU A 492 1.95 10.01 11.66
C GLU A 492 3.36 9.48 11.93
N VAL A 493 3.97 9.89 13.03
CA VAL A 493 5.36 9.55 13.38
C VAL A 493 5.34 8.79 14.70
N ILE A 494 6.14 7.73 14.78
CA ILE A 494 6.41 7.01 16.03
C ILE A 494 7.91 6.86 16.23
N VAL A 495 8.38 6.86 17.48
CA VAL A 495 9.78 6.65 17.82
C VAL A 495 9.95 5.35 18.59
N PHE A 496 10.81 4.48 18.09
CA PHE A 496 11.22 3.26 18.79
C PHE A 496 12.46 3.57 19.62
N ARG A 497 12.35 3.34 20.93
CA ARG A 497 13.47 3.47 21.88
C ARG A 497 13.67 2.18 22.65
N ARG A 498 14.95 1.89 22.92
CA ARG A 498 15.32 0.80 23.82
C ARG A 498 15.49 1.36 25.23
N THR A 499 14.68 0.86 26.15
CA THR A 499 14.69 1.26 27.56
C THR A 499 15.07 0.07 28.44
N LEU A 500 15.60 0.36 29.62
CA LEU A 500 15.78 -0.67 30.66
C LEU A 500 14.40 -1.08 31.15
N ASN A 501 14.18 -2.38 31.26
CA ASN A 501 12.91 -2.90 31.73
C ASN A 501 12.82 -2.75 33.25
N GLU A 502 12.03 -1.78 33.70
CA GLU A 502 11.75 -1.56 35.12
C GLU A 502 10.61 -2.47 35.64
N GLY A 503 9.99 -3.31 34.78
CA GLY A 503 8.82 -4.16 35.08
C GLY A 503 8.87 -5.61 34.54
N ASP A 504 7.82 -6.39 34.86
CA ASP A 504 7.72 -7.86 34.73
C ASP A 504 7.43 -8.37 33.30
N SER A 505 7.94 -7.69 32.26
CA SER A 505 7.78 -8.13 30.87
C SER A 505 8.84 -9.18 30.53
N LEU A 506 8.44 -10.47 30.54
CA LEU A 506 9.24 -11.64 30.13
C LEU A 506 10.62 -11.83 30.79
N GLY A 507 10.95 -11.04 31.83
CA GLY A 507 12.25 -11.05 32.49
C GLY A 507 13.40 -10.56 31.60
N MET A 508 13.11 -9.82 30.52
CA MET A 508 14.13 -9.28 29.62
C MET A 508 14.69 -7.95 30.17
N PRO A 509 16.01 -7.77 30.30
CA PRO A 509 16.62 -6.54 30.83
C PRO A 509 16.35 -5.28 29.99
N MET A 510 16.15 -5.45 28.70
CA MET A 510 15.84 -4.37 27.77
C MET A 510 14.51 -4.64 27.08
N VAL A 511 13.73 -3.59 26.87
CA VAL A 511 12.47 -3.60 26.10
C VAL A 511 12.50 -2.52 25.03
N THR A 512 11.66 -2.66 24.01
CA THR A 512 11.47 -1.62 22.99
C THR A 512 10.11 -0.98 23.21
N GLU A 513 10.11 0.33 23.44
CA GLU A 513 8.89 1.13 23.59
C GLU A 513 8.63 1.92 22.31
N ALA A 514 7.35 1.99 21.92
CA ALA A 514 6.87 2.86 20.86
C ALA A 514 6.29 4.13 21.47
N TRP A 515 6.91 5.27 21.18
CA TRP A 515 6.41 6.59 21.56
C TRP A 515 5.64 7.23 20.40
N ASP A 516 4.38 7.55 20.65
CA ASP A 516 3.44 8.18 19.72
C ASP A 516 3.04 9.61 20.15
N ASP A 517 3.21 9.98 21.42
CA ASP A 517 2.97 11.34 21.94
C ASP A 517 4.11 12.30 21.58
N LEU A 518 4.10 12.73 20.32
CA LEU A 518 5.10 13.63 19.75
C LEU A 518 4.55 15.06 19.63
N PRO A 519 5.39 16.10 19.87
CA PRO A 519 5.01 17.47 19.53
C PRO A 519 4.74 17.57 18.04
N ASP A 520 3.99 18.59 17.63
CA ASP A 520 3.64 18.80 16.23
C ASP A 520 4.88 19.02 15.35
N VAL A 521 5.32 17.94 14.70
CA VAL A 521 6.52 17.87 13.86
C VAL A 521 6.44 18.75 12.62
N GLU A 522 5.24 19.18 12.21
CA GLU A 522 5.06 20.05 11.04
C GLU A 522 5.70 21.42 11.26
N ASN A 523 5.62 21.93 12.48
CA ASN A 523 5.97 23.30 12.83
C ASN A 523 7.40 23.48 13.37
N LEU A 524 8.08 22.39 13.72
CA LEU A 524 9.44 22.45 14.27
C LEU A 524 10.46 22.78 13.17
N THR A 525 11.52 23.54 13.49
CA THR A 525 12.67 23.73 12.58
C THR A 525 13.49 22.44 12.45
N VAL A 526 14.33 22.30 11.42
CA VAL A 526 15.20 21.10 11.29
C VAL A 526 16.16 21.01 12.47
N GLU A 527 16.67 22.14 12.92
CA GLU A 527 17.53 22.24 14.11
C GLU A 527 16.78 21.85 15.39
N GLN A 528 15.53 22.29 15.57
CA GLN A 528 14.69 21.87 16.69
C GLN A 528 14.35 20.37 16.64
N LEU A 529 14.10 19.80 15.46
CA LEU A 529 13.90 18.36 15.31
C LEU A 529 15.17 17.60 15.72
N LEU A 530 16.33 18.08 15.28
CA LEU A 530 17.62 17.47 15.59
C LEU A 530 17.99 17.56 17.07
N THR A 531 17.76 18.72 17.68
CA THR A 531 18.04 18.98 19.10
C THR A 531 16.95 18.48 20.05
N SER A 532 15.79 18.07 19.53
CA SER A 532 14.74 17.47 20.33
C SER A 532 15.15 16.10 20.88
N ASP A 533 14.46 15.68 21.94
CA ASP A 533 14.59 14.35 22.53
C ASP A 533 14.51 13.23 21.47
N LEU A 534 13.85 13.44 20.32
CA LEU A 534 13.63 12.44 19.27
C LEU A 534 14.91 11.83 18.68
N PHE A 535 15.96 12.65 18.52
CA PHE A 535 17.24 12.22 17.95
C PHE A 535 18.38 12.25 18.97
N ALA A 536 18.11 12.71 20.21
CA ALA A 536 19.08 12.83 21.29
C ALA A 536 20.40 13.53 20.88
N MET A 537 20.35 14.42 19.86
CA MET A 537 21.54 15.20 19.51
C MET A 537 21.59 16.41 20.43
N PHE A 538 22.56 16.41 21.34
CA PHE A 538 22.77 17.51 22.29
C PHE A 538 23.24 18.81 21.63
N SER A 539 23.75 18.75 20.39
CA SER A 539 24.11 19.90 19.57
C SER A 539 24.16 19.53 18.09
N THR A 540 23.85 20.49 17.22
CA THR A 540 24.10 20.41 15.76
C THR A 540 25.48 20.97 15.36
N ASP A 541 26.24 21.49 16.33
CA ASP A 541 27.56 22.07 16.08
C ASP A 541 28.63 21.00 15.82
N SER A 542 29.73 21.43 15.20
CA SER A 542 30.87 20.53 14.99
C SER A 542 31.53 20.15 16.34
N PRO A 543 32.07 18.93 16.49
CA PRO A 543 32.80 18.53 17.70
C PRO A 543 34.00 19.44 18.02
N ALA A 544 34.58 20.09 17.01
CA ALA A 544 35.65 21.07 17.20
C ALA A 544 35.13 22.36 17.81
N ALA A 545 33.96 22.84 17.37
CA ALA A 545 33.29 24.00 17.96
C ALA A 545 32.89 23.72 19.40
N GLU A 546 32.28 22.56 19.70
CA GLU A 546 31.95 22.18 21.09
C GLU A 546 33.18 22.17 22.01
N ARG A 547 34.31 21.63 21.55
CA ARG A 547 35.56 21.66 22.33
C ARG A 547 36.05 23.08 22.58
N ARG A 548 36.00 23.95 21.57
CA ARG A 548 36.39 25.36 21.69
C ARG A 548 35.47 26.12 22.63
N PHE A 549 34.15 25.89 22.56
CA PHE A 549 33.19 26.47 23.50
C PHE A 549 33.42 25.98 24.92
N ALA A 550 33.76 24.70 25.12
CA ALA A 550 34.10 24.17 26.43
C ALA A 550 35.42 24.74 26.98
N GLU A 551 36.42 24.98 26.12
CA GLU A 551 37.68 25.66 26.48
C GLU A 551 37.45 27.13 26.84
N LEU A 552 36.66 27.85 26.05
CA LEU A 552 36.25 29.24 26.33
C LEU A 552 35.49 29.31 27.67
N ALA A 553 34.52 28.41 27.88
CA ALA A 553 33.74 28.34 29.11
C ALA A 553 34.62 28.10 30.35
N ALA A 554 35.62 27.21 30.24
CA ALA A 554 36.57 26.94 31.32
C ALA A 554 37.44 28.16 31.64
N LEU A 555 37.90 28.91 30.63
CA LEU A 555 38.68 30.13 30.81
C LEU A 555 37.83 31.27 31.40
N LEU A 556 36.61 31.46 30.92
CA LEU A 556 35.66 32.44 31.45
C LEU A 556 35.32 32.18 32.92
N SER A 557 35.06 30.91 33.29
CA SER A 557 34.78 30.52 34.68
C SER A 557 35.92 30.85 35.65
N ARG A 558 37.17 30.70 35.20
CA ARG A 558 38.36 31.07 35.99
C ARG A 558 38.51 32.58 36.15
N GLN A 559 38.13 33.34 35.12
CA GLN A 559 38.14 34.79 35.14
C GLN A 559 37.11 35.35 36.15
N THR A 560 35.89 34.82 36.17
CA THR A 560 34.84 35.20 37.13
C THR A 560 35.16 34.76 38.56
N ALA A 561 35.86 33.64 38.75
CA ALA A 561 36.31 33.15 40.06
C ALA A 561 37.45 33.97 40.70
N ARG A 562 37.96 35.02 40.03
CA ARG A 562 39.11 35.84 40.45
C ARG A 562 40.41 35.04 40.69
N ASP A 563 40.56 33.90 40.02
CA ASP A 563 41.84 33.19 40.00
C ASP A 563 42.88 33.99 39.20
N GLN A 564 44.15 33.90 39.60
CA GLN A 564 45.25 34.55 38.87
C GLN A 564 45.48 33.83 37.54
N MET A 565 44.86 34.32 36.47
CA MET A 565 45.12 33.85 35.11
C MET A 565 46.54 34.25 34.66
N SER A 566 47.24 33.33 34.00
CA SER A 566 48.52 33.63 33.37
C SER A 566 48.36 34.52 32.13
N VAL A 567 49.43 35.22 31.74
CA VAL A 567 49.43 36.08 30.54
C VAL A 567 49.14 35.29 29.26
N ASP A 568 49.53 34.03 29.21
CA ASP A 568 49.27 33.16 28.06
C ASP A 568 47.80 32.70 28.01
N GLU A 569 47.15 32.49 29.16
CA GLU A 569 45.72 32.18 29.24
C GLU A 569 44.84 33.37 28.84
N LEU A 570 45.23 34.61 29.19
CA LEU A 570 44.54 35.82 28.73
C LEU A 570 44.61 36.00 27.21
N ARG A 571 45.76 35.72 26.59
CA ARG A 571 45.89 35.77 25.12
C ARG A 571 45.09 34.67 24.43
N ALA A 572 45.06 33.47 25.03
CA ALA A 572 44.25 32.37 24.51
C ALA A 572 42.76 32.71 24.56
N LEU A 573 42.31 33.36 25.64
CA LEU A 573 40.93 33.84 25.79
C LEU A 573 40.57 34.88 24.72
N ASP A 574 41.40 35.92 24.55
CA ASP A 574 41.16 36.97 23.53
C ASP A 574 41.12 36.39 22.10
N ALA A 575 41.98 35.41 21.80
CA ALA A 575 42.00 34.73 20.50
C ALA A 575 40.74 33.89 20.27
N LEU A 576 40.27 33.16 21.30
CA LEU A 576 39.04 32.37 21.25
C LEU A 576 37.79 33.26 21.16
N GLU A 577 37.75 34.39 21.88
CA GLU A 577 36.66 35.37 21.75
C GLU A 577 36.57 35.94 20.33
N ALA A 578 37.72 36.26 19.71
CA ALA A 578 37.78 36.77 18.35
C ALA A 578 37.33 35.73 17.30
N GLU A 579 37.73 34.45 17.44
CA GLU A 579 37.30 33.39 16.54
C GLU A 579 35.79 33.08 16.65
N VAL A 580 35.23 33.09 17.86
CA VAL A 580 33.79 32.87 18.07
C VAL A 580 32.95 34.03 17.52
N ALA A 581 33.44 35.26 17.64
CA ALA A 581 32.80 36.44 17.06
C ALA A 581 32.83 36.45 15.52
N ASP A 582 33.79 35.75 14.90
CA ASP A 582 33.90 35.61 13.44
C ASP A 582 33.02 34.46 12.91
N ALA A 583 32.87 33.38 13.68
CA ALA A 583 32.05 32.20 13.31
C ALA A 583 30.53 32.41 13.45
N ILE A 584 30.09 33.35 14.30
CA ILE A 584 28.68 33.68 14.51
C ILE A 584 28.47 35.17 14.16
N PRO A 585 27.77 35.51 13.07
CA PRO A 585 27.60 36.90 12.65
C PRO A 585 26.52 37.58 13.50
N LEU A 586 26.85 37.91 14.75
CA LEU A 586 25.94 38.63 15.65
C LEU A 586 26.65 39.85 16.25
N GLY A 587 26.11 41.03 15.95
CA GLY A 587 26.65 42.34 16.34
C GLY A 587 26.80 42.54 17.85
N THR A 588 27.88 43.24 18.21
CA THR A 588 28.45 43.41 19.55
C THR A 588 27.56 44.19 20.53
N SER A 589 26.92 43.50 21.49
CA SER A 589 26.22 44.15 22.61
C SER A 589 26.53 43.55 23.98
N GLN A 590 26.41 44.34 25.04
CA GLN A 590 26.68 43.96 26.43
C GLN A 590 25.78 42.81 26.94
N ALA A 591 24.58 42.67 26.36
CA ALA A 591 23.68 41.55 26.59
C ALA A 591 24.26 40.20 26.11
N GLN A 592 25.08 40.19 25.03
CA GLN A 592 25.72 38.96 24.55
C GLN A 592 26.79 38.42 25.51
N ARG A 593 27.57 39.28 26.16
CA ARG A 593 28.56 38.83 27.14
C ARG A 593 27.91 38.10 28.32
N LEU A 594 26.75 38.60 28.77
CA LEU A 594 25.95 37.96 29.81
C LEU A 594 25.40 36.60 29.35
N VAL A 595 24.93 36.50 28.10
CA VAL A 595 24.49 35.23 27.51
C VAL A 595 25.66 34.24 27.40
N LEU A 596 26.83 34.68 26.93
CA LEU A 596 28.04 33.86 26.86
C LEU A 596 28.51 33.36 28.23
N THR A 597 28.42 34.19 29.27
CA THR A 597 28.76 33.77 30.65
C THR A 597 27.75 32.76 31.18
N ALA A 598 26.44 32.97 30.94
CA ALA A 598 25.40 32.03 31.34
C ALA A 598 25.52 30.66 30.62
N VAL A 599 25.87 30.68 29.33
CA VAL A 599 26.15 29.47 28.54
C VAL A 599 27.44 28.80 29.00
N ALA A 600 28.48 29.57 29.36
CA ALA A 600 29.72 29.04 29.90
C ALA A 600 29.52 28.30 31.24
N ASP A 601 28.74 28.88 32.14
CA ASP A 601 28.40 28.27 33.43
C ASP A 601 27.59 26.97 33.22
N PHE A 602 26.60 27.00 32.32
CA PHE A 602 25.82 25.81 31.93
C PHE A 602 26.70 24.69 31.35
N LEU A 603 27.63 25.02 30.43
CA LEU A 603 28.53 24.05 29.82
C LEU A 603 29.55 23.46 30.81
N SER A 604 29.92 24.20 31.86
CA SER A 604 30.80 23.74 32.93
C SER A 604 30.10 22.69 33.81
N GLU A 605 28.85 22.95 34.20
CA GLU A 605 28.03 22.06 35.04
C GLU A 605 27.51 20.83 34.26
N ARG A 606 27.42 20.94 32.91
CA ARG A 606 27.04 19.86 31.98
C ARG A 606 27.90 18.59 32.08
N ARG A 607 29.18 18.71 32.46
CA ARG A 607 30.15 17.58 32.40
C ARG A 607 29.91 16.48 33.44
N THR A 608 29.13 16.73 34.49
CA THR A 608 28.93 15.79 35.60
C THR A 608 27.47 15.44 35.88
N ALA A 609 26.53 15.99 35.10
CA ALA A 609 25.10 15.91 35.37
C ALA A 609 24.46 14.68 34.72
N THR A 610 23.54 14.04 35.46
CA THR A 610 22.62 13.02 34.93
C THR A 610 21.48 13.69 34.15
N GLU A 611 20.78 12.91 33.31
CA GLU A 611 19.74 13.41 32.38
C GLU A 611 18.62 14.21 33.07
N ALA A 612 18.24 13.84 34.30
CA ALA A 612 17.28 14.59 35.11
C ALA A 612 17.84 15.93 35.64
N GLN A 613 19.13 15.97 36.00
CA GLN A 613 19.80 17.19 36.50
C GLN A 613 20.07 18.19 35.37
N LEU A 614 20.30 17.69 34.15
CA LEU A 614 20.45 18.50 32.94
C LEU A 614 19.20 19.34 32.63
N ARG A 615 18.00 18.76 32.80
CA ARG A 615 16.73 19.48 32.58
C ARG A 615 16.54 20.65 33.55
N GLU A 616 16.97 20.46 34.80
CA GLU A 616 16.88 21.49 35.83
C GLU A 616 17.90 22.61 35.56
N LEU A 617 19.14 22.24 35.20
CA LEU A 617 20.20 23.15 34.76
C LEU A 617 19.81 23.97 33.53
N GLU A 618 19.15 23.36 32.55
CA GLU A 618 18.73 24.03 31.32
C GLU A 618 17.59 25.03 31.60
N ALA A 619 16.64 24.67 32.47
CA ALA A 619 15.59 25.58 32.93
C ALA A 619 16.17 26.77 33.71
N GLU A 620 17.17 26.53 34.56
CA GLU A 620 17.88 27.59 35.31
C GLU A 620 18.67 28.52 34.39
N ALA A 621 19.43 27.97 33.44
CA ALA A 621 20.19 28.75 32.46
C ALA A 621 19.25 29.62 31.61
N ARG A 622 18.12 29.06 31.16
CA ARG A 622 17.09 29.79 30.43
C ARG A 622 16.50 30.93 31.27
N GLN A 623 16.18 30.69 32.55
CA GLN A 623 15.70 31.75 33.44
C GLN A 623 16.72 32.86 33.65
N ARG A 624 18.02 32.53 33.82
CA ARG A 624 19.08 33.54 33.96
C ARG A 624 19.26 34.36 32.69
N ILE A 625 19.18 33.74 31.51
CA ILE A 625 19.25 34.43 30.22
C ILE A 625 18.04 35.38 30.05
N VAL A 626 16.83 34.91 30.36
CA VAL A 626 15.61 35.74 30.30
C VAL A 626 15.71 36.93 31.27
N ALA A 627 16.11 36.68 32.52
CA ALA A 627 16.28 37.75 33.52
C ALA A 627 17.36 38.76 33.10
N ALA A 628 18.44 38.33 32.46
CA ALA A 628 19.50 39.20 31.94
C ALA A 628 19.04 40.05 30.75
N LEU A 629 18.12 39.52 29.92
CA LEU A 629 17.52 40.24 28.80
C LEU A 629 16.40 41.19 29.23
N GLU A 630 15.66 40.85 30.30
CA GLU A 630 14.62 41.71 30.89
C GLU A 630 15.17 42.86 31.74
N ALA A 631 16.39 42.72 32.27
CA ALA A 631 17.08 43.76 33.03
C ALA A 631 17.69 44.87 32.15
N PHE A 632 17.51 44.80 30.83
CA PHE A 632 18.09 45.71 29.84
C PHE A 632 17.07 46.67 29.22
#